data_AF-A0A926H2P6-F1
#
_entry.id   AF-A0A926H2P6-F1
#
_cell.length_a   1.000
_cell.length_b   1.000
_cell.length_c   1.000
_cell.angle_alpha   90.00
_cell.angle_beta   90.00
_cell.angle_gamma   90.00
#
_symmetry.space_group_name_H-M   'P 1'
#
loop_
_entity.id
_entity.type
_entity.pdbx_description
1 polymer ?
#
loop_
_entity_poly.entity_id
_entity_poly.type
_entity_poly.pdbx_seq_one_letter_code
_entity_poly.pdbx_strand_id
1 'polypeptide(L)'
;MNELSRYVFETIANDGEFIISRGVAKDAGAPLLLITPSLQQPDPASLQRLEHAFALRSDLDRAWTALPLALVHHDEKLVLVAEDPGGEPLAYASGKPVDVAQFLRISIGLAKALGFLHARGLIHKNVKPASFLVNAASGDAWLTGFGIASRLPRDHQTPEPAEVIAGTLAYMAPEQTGRMNRSIDSRSDLYSLGITFYEMLAGELPFAANDPMEWIHCHVARRPAPLFEKSQTVPRQLSDIVMKLLAKTVEERYQTAAGLQADLQRCRRRGVP
;
A
#
# COMPACT_ATOMS: atom_id res chain seq x y z
N MET A 1 27.68 21.39 1.50
CA MET A 1 27.85 20.47 0.36
C MET A 1 26.72 19.47 0.47
N ASN A 2 25.78 19.45 -0.49
CA ASN A 2 24.51 18.72 -0.34
C ASN A 2 24.79 17.21 -0.26
N GLU A 3 24.44 16.54 0.84
CA GLU A 3 24.77 15.12 1.06
C GLU A 3 24.22 14.21 -0.06
N LEU A 4 23.16 14.66 -0.75
CA LEU A 4 22.57 13.98 -1.90
C LEU A 4 23.44 14.01 -3.17
N SER A 5 24.41 14.92 -3.32
CA SER A 5 25.24 15.00 -4.55
C SER A 5 26.19 13.81 -4.74
N ARG A 6 26.41 13.02 -3.67
CA ARG A 6 27.20 11.78 -3.72
C ARG A 6 26.42 10.60 -4.32
N TYR A 7 25.12 10.73 -4.51
CA TYR A 7 24.27 9.66 -5.04
C TYR A 7 24.04 9.83 -6.55
N VAL A 8 23.76 8.71 -7.21
CA VAL A 8 23.16 8.66 -8.55
C VAL A 8 21.76 8.10 -8.38
N PHE A 9 20.76 8.82 -8.91
CA PHE A 9 19.36 8.49 -8.73
C PHE A 9 18.76 7.87 -10.00
N GLU A 10 18.04 6.78 -9.81
CA GLU A 10 17.21 6.13 -10.83
C GLU A 10 15.75 6.09 -10.35
N THR A 11 14.81 6.51 -11.19
CA THR A 11 13.38 6.43 -10.88
C THR A 11 12.91 4.99 -10.95
N ILE A 12 12.35 4.49 -9.85
CA ILE A 12 11.83 3.12 -9.74
C ILE A 12 10.30 3.07 -9.72
N ALA A 13 9.62 4.17 -9.32
CA ALA A 13 8.16 4.25 -9.36
C ALA A 13 7.67 5.70 -9.52
N ASN A 14 6.46 5.83 -10.05
CA ASN A 14 5.69 7.07 -10.10
C ASN A 14 4.21 6.71 -9.94
N ASP A 15 3.56 7.21 -8.88
CA ASP A 15 2.15 6.92 -8.59
C ASP A 15 1.21 8.08 -8.95
N GLY A 16 1.71 9.06 -9.68
CA GLY A 16 1.00 10.28 -10.08
C GLY A 16 1.21 11.45 -9.11
N GLU A 17 1.31 11.20 -7.81
CA GLU A 17 1.53 12.23 -6.78
C GLU A 17 3.02 12.33 -6.42
N PHE A 18 3.68 11.18 -6.25
CA PHE A 18 5.09 11.11 -5.90
C PHE A 18 5.87 10.21 -6.86
N ILE A 19 7.12 10.61 -7.06
CA ILE A 19 8.16 9.83 -7.74
C ILE A 19 9.06 9.24 -6.67
N ILE A 20 9.30 7.93 -6.75
CA ILE A 20 10.27 7.23 -5.91
C ILE A 20 11.52 6.98 -6.77
N SER A 21 12.65 7.49 -6.32
CA SER A 21 13.95 7.27 -6.94
C SER A 21 14.90 6.57 -5.97
N ARG A 22 15.58 5.54 -6.47
CA ARG A 22 16.64 4.84 -5.75
C ARG A 22 17.97 5.56 -5.95
N GLY A 23 18.61 5.93 -4.86
CA GLY A 23 19.94 6.53 -4.83
C GLY A 23 21.00 5.50 -4.50
N VAL A 24 21.92 5.26 -5.43
CA VAL A 24 23.14 4.47 -5.17
C VAL A 24 24.29 5.43 -4.92
N ALA A 25 24.98 5.26 -3.79
CA ALA A 25 26.12 6.09 -3.45
C ALA A 25 27.28 5.85 -4.44
N LYS A 26 27.99 6.90 -4.84
CA LYS A 26 29.20 6.80 -5.69
C LYS A 26 30.38 6.19 -4.93
N ASP A 27 30.30 6.14 -3.60
CA ASP A 27 31.22 5.50 -2.69
C ASP A 27 30.59 4.22 -2.09
N ALA A 28 31.19 3.66 -1.04
CA ALA A 28 30.66 2.49 -0.34
C ALA A 28 29.49 2.81 0.63
N GLY A 29 28.79 3.94 0.44
CA GLY A 29 27.66 4.35 1.26
C GLY A 29 26.42 3.48 1.06
N ALA A 30 25.55 3.45 2.08
CA ALA A 30 24.28 2.74 2.01
C ALA A 30 23.34 3.38 0.97
N PRO A 31 22.57 2.57 0.22
CA PRO A 31 21.56 3.09 -0.70
C PRO A 31 20.41 3.75 0.08
N LEU A 32 19.72 4.67 -0.59
CA LEU A 32 18.58 5.39 -0.03
C LEU A 32 17.48 5.57 -1.07
N LEU A 33 16.28 5.93 -0.62
CA LEU A 33 15.17 6.32 -1.47
C LEU A 33 14.93 7.81 -1.35
N LEU A 34 14.64 8.45 -2.48
CA LEU A 34 14.09 9.79 -2.57
C LEU A 34 12.62 9.72 -2.98
N ILE A 35 11.75 10.28 -2.15
CA ILE A 35 10.34 10.47 -2.47
C ILE A 35 10.13 11.96 -2.76
N THR A 36 9.86 12.24 -4.03
CA THR A 36 9.81 13.60 -4.58
C THR A 36 8.41 13.86 -5.14
N PRO A 37 7.80 15.04 -4.90
CA PRO A 37 6.55 15.39 -5.57
C PRO A 37 6.70 15.36 -7.09
N SER A 38 5.73 14.74 -7.78
CA SER A 38 5.77 14.55 -9.24
C SER A 38 5.68 15.88 -10.00
N LEU A 39 4.89 16.82 -9.48
CA LEU A 39 4.69 18.15 -10.06
C LEU A 39 5.87 19.09 -9.75
N GLN A 40 6.08 20.06 -10.65
CA GLN A 40 7.11 21.08 -10.44
C GLN A 40 6.72 22.07 -9.33
N GLN A 41 5.43 22.40 -9.26
CA GLN A 41 4.83 23.19 -8.19
C GLN A 41 3.81 22.28 -7.48
N PRO A 42 4.23 21.54 -6.44
CA PRO A 42 3.34 20.67 -5.69
C PRO A 42 2.33 21.50 -4.90
N ASP A 43 1.13 20.96 -4.72
CA ASP A 43 0.14 21.56 -3.84
C ASP A 43 0.58 21.45 -2.36
N PRO A 44 0.04 22.31 -1.46
CA PRO A 44 0.38 22.27 -0.04
C PRO A 44 0.07 20.93 0.65
N ALA A 45 -0.95 20.19 0.21
CA ALA A 45 -1.32 18.92 0.81
C ALA A 45 -0.26 17.84 0.51
N SER A 46 0.26 17.80 -0.72
CA SER A 46 1.38 16.93 -1.12
C SER A 46 2.61 17.16 -0.23
N LEU A 47 2.94 18.42 0.08
CA LEU A 47 4.04 18.76 0.98
C LEU A 47 3.76 18.30 2.42
N GLN A 48 2.54 18.56 2.92
CA GLN A 48 2.12 18.13 4.24
C GLN A 48 2.16 16.61 4.40
N ARG A 49 1.86 15.84 3.34
CA ARG A 49 2.00 14.37 3.35
C ARG A 49 3.45 13.92 3.57
N LEU A 50 4.44 14.60 2.97
CA LEU A 50 5.85 14.28 3.18
C LEU A 50 6.28 14.61 4.63
N GLU A 51 5.88 15.78 5.13
CA GLU A 51 6.13 16.19 6.52
C GLU A 51 5.50 15.20 7.51
N HIS A 52 4.26 14.79 7.25
CA HIS A 52 3.52 13.85 8.08
C HIS A 52 4.18 12.47 8.09
N ALA A 53 4.56 11.94 6.92
CA ALA A 53 5.30 10.69 6.83
C ALA A 53 6.62 10.75 7.62
N PHE A 54 7.36 11.86 7.54
CA PHE A 54 8.58 12.07 8.33
C PHE A 54 8.31 12.17 9.83
N ALA A 55 7.20 12.78 10.24
CA ALA A 55 6.81 12.93 11.65
C ALA A 55 6.50 11.58 12.31
N LEU A 56 6.06 10.58 11.54
CA LEU A 56 5.78 9.23 12.04
C LEU A 56 7.03 8.36 12.26
N ARG A 57 8.22 8.78 11.81
CA ARG A 57 9.44 7.93 11.80
C ARG A 57 9.78 7.26 13.13
N SER A 58 9.46 7.89 14.27
CA SER A 58 9.74 7.33 15.61
C SER A 58 8.85 6.12 15.95
N ASP A 59 7.70 6.01 15.28
CA ASP A 59 6.77 4.91 15.46
C ASP A 59 7.04 3.77 14.45
N LEU A 60 7.88 4.02 13.43
CA LEU A 60 8.22 3.08 12.36
C LEU A 60 9.49 2.28 12.68
N ASP A 61 9.71 1.19 11.95
CA ASP A 61 10.84 0.29 12.17
C ASP A 61 11.30 -0.33 10.85
N ARG A 62 12.61 -0.27 10.62
CA ARG A 62 13.28 -0.70 9.38
C ARG A 62 12.99 -2.16 8.98
N ALA A 63 12.54 -3.01 9.91
CA ALA A 63 12.21 -4.39 9.61
C ALA A 63 11.00 -4.54 8.65
N TRP A 64 10.16 -3.52 8.51
CA TRP A 64 8.94 -3.57 7.69
C TRP A 64 8.59 -2.25 6.98
N THR A 65 9.44 -1.22 7.07
CA THR A 65 9.27 0.06 6.37
C THR A 65 10.53 0.49 5.62
N ALA A 66 10.35 1.20 4.51
CA ALA A 66 11.38 2.14 4.06
C ALA A 66 11.40 3.33 5.04
N LEU A 67 12.29 3.26 6.03
CA LEU A 67 12.26 4.15 7.19
C LEU A 67 12.61 5.60 6.78
N PRO A 68 11.75 6.60 7.05
CA PRO A 68 12.09 8.00 6.78
C PRO A 68 13.31 8.46 7.60
N LEU A 69 14.31 9.00 6.91
CA LEU A 69 15.58 9.46 7.47
C LEU A 69 15.64 10.97 7.64
N ALA A 70 15.23 11.71 6.61
CA ALA A 70 15.32 13.17 6.59
C ALA A 70 14.30 13.79 5.65
N LEU A 71 13.96 15.04 5.92
CA LEU A 71 13.20 15.90 5.01
C LEU A 71 14.11 17.04 4.59
N VAL A 72 14.38 17.15 3.29
CA VAL A 72 15.40 18.09 2.76
C VAL A 72 14.89 18.80 1.51
N HIS A 73 15.52 19.93 1.17
CA HIS A 73 15.30 20.56 -0.12
C HIS A 73 16.31 20.04 -1.14
N HIS A 74 15.82 19.53 -2.26
CA HIS A 74 16.61 19.05 -3.39
C HIS A 74 15.98 19.55 -4.69
N ASP A 75 16.75 20.21 -5.55
CA ASP A 75 16.30 20.85 -6.78
C ASP A 75 15.05 21.73 -6.59
N GLU A 76 15.09 22.61 -5.58
CA GLU A 76 14.01 23.53 -5.19
C GLU A 76 12.70 22.84 -4.71
N LYS A 77 12.72 21.52 -4.50
CA LYS A 77 11.58 20.76 -3.98
C LYS A 77 11.88 20.21 -2.60
N LEU A 78 10.87 20.20 -1.74
CA LEU A 78 10.91 19.42 -0.51
C LEU A 78 10.81 17.92 -0.87
N VAL A 79 11.76 17.13 -0.41
CA VAL A 79 11.83 15.69 -0.67
C VAL A 79 12.01 14.93 0.64
N LEU A 80 11.41 13.74 0.71
CA LEU A 80 11.60 12.81 1.82
C LEU A 80 12.69 11.80 1.44
N VAL A 81 13.72 11.73 2.28
CA VAL A 81 14.80 10.73 2.19
C VAL A 81 14.45 9.58 3.11
N ALA A 82 14.52 8.34 2.63
CA ALA A 82 14.28 7.13 3.40
C ALA A 82 15.38 6.08 3.22
N GLU A 83 15.52 5.15 4.17
CA GLU A 83 16.34 3.94 4.01
C GLU A 83 15.82 3.14 2.79
N ASP A 84 16.73 2.63 1.94
CA ASP A 84 16.37 1.67 0.91
C ASP A 84 16.55 0.24 1.45
N PRO A 85 15.46 -0.49 1.76
CA PRO A 85 15.56 -1.87 2.20
C PRO A 85 15.88 -2.85 1.05
N GLY A 86 15.98 -2.35 -0.19
CA GLY A 86 16.03 -3.12 -1.41
C GLY A 86 14.63 -3.52 -1.88
N GLY A 87 14.56 -4.61 -2.65
CA GLY A 87 13.33 -5.04 -3.32
C GLY A 87 12.95 -4.11 -4.48
N GLU A 88 11.81 -4.35 -5.11
CA GLU A 88 11.28 -3.51 -6.18
C GLU A 88 9.90 -3.00 -5.81
N PRO A 89 9.49 -1.80 -6.24
CA PRO A 89 8.10 -1.36 -6.11
C PRO A 89 7.19 -2.46 -6.61
N LEU A 90 6.11 -2.69 -5.88
CA LEU A 90 5.05 -3.61 -6.28
C LEU A 90 4.27 -2.96 -7.43
N ALA A 91 4.91 -2.81 -8.58
CA ALA A 91 4.35 -2.21 -9.77
C ALA A 91 3.89 -3.34 -10.69
N TYR A 92 2.59 -3.63 -10.68
CA TYR A 92 1.99 -4.54 -11.66
C TYR A 92 1.59 -3.78 -12.92
N ALA A 93 2.59 -3.15 -13.54
CA ALA A 93 2.45 -2.53 -14.84
C ALA A 93 2.56 -3.61 -15.92
N SER A 94 1.43 -4.24 -16.29
CA SER A 94 1.26 -4.96 -17.59
C SER A 94 -0.11 -5.63 -17.79
N GLY A 95 -1.08 -5.50 -16.87
CA GLY A 95 -2.36 -6.21 -17.01
C GLY A 95 -2.24 -7.74 -16.97
N LYS A 96 -1.11 -8.26 -16.47
CA LYS A 96 -0.80 -9.69 -16.44
C LYS A 96 -0.99 -10.22 -15.02
N PRO A 97 -1.79 -11.28 -14.84
CA PRO A 97 -1.88 -12.00 -13.58
C PRO A 97 -0.52 -12.51 -13.10
N VAL A 98 -0.29 -12.42 -11.78
CA VAL A 98 0.84 -13.03 -11.09
C VAL A 98 0.56 -14.52 -10.90
N ASP A 99 1.58 -15.36 -11.06
CA ASP A 99 1.42 -16.79 -10.78
C ASP A 99 1.09 -17.03 -9.29
N VAL A 100 0.31 -18.08 -9.02
CA VAL A 100 -0.22 -18.37 -7.67
C VAL A 100 0.90 -18.56 -6.65
N ALA A 101 2.03 -19.16 -7.02
CA ALA A 101 3.13 -19.43 -6.11
C ALA A 101 3.88 -18.13 -5.72
N GLN A 102 4.14 -17.26 -6.70
CA GLN A 102 4.71 -15.93 -6.48
C GLN A 102 3.73 -15.04 -5.71
N PHE A 103 2.44 -15.04 -6.07
CA PHE A 103 1.39 -14.33 -5.34
C PHE A 103 1.38 -14.73 -3.87
N LEU A 104 1.35 -16.03 -3.56
CA LEU A 104 1.36 -16.54 -2.19
C LEU A 104 2.62 -16.12 -1.44
N ARG A 105 3.77 -16.11 -2.11
CA ARG A 105 5.04 -15.67 -1.50
C ARG A 105 5.00 -14.20 -1.11
N ILE A 106 4.59 -13.34 -2.03
CA ILE A 106 4.54 -11.88 -1.85
C ILE A 106 3.43 -11.50 -0.85
N SER A 107 2.20 -12.01 -1.03
CA SER A 107 1.04 -11.68 -0.20
C SER A 107 1.25 -11.99 1.29
N ILE A 108 2.01 -13.05 1.62
CA ILE A 108 2.40 -13.36 3.01
C ILE A 108 3.30 -12.25 3.59
N GLY A 109 4.23 -11.72 2.80
CA GLY A 109 5.07 -10.59 3.18
C GLY A 109 4.28 -9.31 3.39
N LEU A 110 3.37 -8.99 2.45
CA LEU A 110 2.49 -7.82 2.53
C LEU A 110 1.61 -7.86 3.80
N ALA A 111 0.97 -9.00 4.06
CA ALA A 111 0.16 -9.19 5.27
C ALA A 111 1.01 -9.10 6.55
N LYS A 112 2.25 -9.58 6.53
CA LYS A 112 3.19 -9.47 7.65
C LYS A 112 3.57 -8.01 7.94
N ALA A 113 3.90 -7.24 6.90
CA ALA A 113 4.26 -5.82 7.03
C ALA A 113 3.11 -4.99 7.62
N LEU A 114 1.87 -5.18 7.12
CA LEU A 114 0.68 -4.55 7.72
C LEU A 114 0.44 -5.04 9.16
N GLY A 115 0.69 -6.32 9.45
CA GLY A 115 0.59 -6.84 10.81
C GLY A 115 1.51 -6.12 11.79
N PHE A 116 2.75 -5.82 11.39
CA PHE A 116 3.66 -5.03 12.22
C PHE A 116 3.21 -3.58 12.39
N LEU A 117 2.73 -2.94 11.33
CA LEU A 117 2.15 -1.60 11.38
C LEU A 117 0.98 -1.55 12.38
N HIS A 118 0.03 -2.46 12.26
CA HIS A 118 -1.17 -2.53 13.10
C HIS A 118 -0.82 -2.84 14.55
N ALA A 119 0.20 -3.67 14.81
CA ALA A 119 0.68 -3.96 16.16
C ALA A 119 1.30 -2.74 16.86
N ARG A 120 1.78 -1.74 16.09
CA ARG A 120 2.22 -0.44 16.61
C ARG A 120 1.09 0.58 16.76
N GLY A 121 -0.15 0.13 16.53
CA GLY A 121 -1.33 0.96 16.63
C GLY A 121 -1.42 2.02 15.55
N LEU A 122 -0.87 1.74 14.36
CA LEU A 122 -0.97 2.62 13.18
C LEU A 122 -1.92 2.01 12.15
N ILE A 123 -2.58 2.87 11.39
CA ILE A 123 -3.41 2.55 10.21
C ILE A 123 -2.78 3.27 9.02
N HIS A 124 -2.56 2.57 7.91
CA HIS A 124 -1.89 3.13 6.75
C HIS A 124 -2.80 4.06 5.93
N LYS A 125 -4.07 3.70 5.74
CA LYS A 125 -5.12 4.40 4.95
C LYS A 125 -4.86 4.56 3.45
N ASN A 126 -3.68 4.19 2.96
CA ASN A 126 -3.27 4.31 1.55
C ASN A 126 -2.59 3.03 1.07
N VAL A 127 -3.17 1.87 1.39
CA VAL A 127 -2.63 0.58 0.93
C VAL A 127 -2.98 0.41 -0.54
N LYS A 128 -1.94 0.35 -1.38
CA LYS A 128 -2.03 0.12 -2.82
C LYS A 128 -0.69 -0.48 -3.27
N PRO A 129 -0.56 -1.00 -4.51
CA PRO A 129 0.69 -1.58 -4.98
C PRO A 129 1.89 -0.63 -4.80
N ALA A 130 1.74 0.65 -5.16
CA ALA A 130 2.80 1.66 -5.00
C ALA A 130 3.26 1.90 -3.54
N SER A 131 2.51 1.43 -2.54
CA SER A 131 2.85 1.56 -1.11
C SER A 131 3.76 0.44 -0.60
N PHE A 132 4.23 -0.45 -1.49
CA PHE A 132 5.09 -1.57 -1.12
C PHE A 132 6.34 -1.65 -1.99
N LEU A 133 7.47 -1.93 -1.34
CA LEU A 133 8.66 -2.52 -1.96
C LEU A 133 8.68 -4.00 -1.62
N VAL A 134 8.97 -4.86 -2.59
CA VAL A 134 8.95 -6.31 -2.43
C VAL A 134 10.18 -6.98 -3.02
N ASN A 135 10.73 -7.94 -2.29
CA ASN A 135 11.65 -8.90 -2.87
C ASN A 135 10.85 -10.11 -3.34
N ALA A 136 10.64 -10.24 -4.66
CA ALA A 136 9.84 -11.34 -5.21
C ALA A 136 10.45 -12.75 -4.95
N ALA A 137 11.76 -12.82 -4.75
CA ALA A 137 12.45 -14.10 -4.50
C ALA A 137 12.23 -14.56 -3.05
N SER A 138 12.43 -13.70 -2.06
CA SER A 138 12.26 -14.04 -0.64
C SER A 138 10.81 -13.90 -0.15
N GLY A 139 10.04 -13.00 -0.75
CA GLY A 139 8.72 -12.57 -0.28
C GLY A 139 8.77 -11.49 0.80
N ASP A 140 9.94 -10.90 1.09
CA ASP A 140 10.02 -9.77 2.01
C ASP A 140 9.34 -8.55 1.41
N ALA A 141 8.70 -7.76 2.28
CA ALA A 141 7.95 -6.58 1.87
C ALA A 141 8.14 -5.45 2.88
N TRP A 142 8.24 -4.24 2.37
CA TRP A 142 8.40 -3.01 3.16
C TRP A 142 7.38 -1.96 2.70
N LEU A 143 6.77 -1.30 3.68
CA LEU A 143 5.79 -0.25 3.46
C LEU A 143 6.46 1.10 3.16
N THR A 144 5.81 1.87 2.28
CA THR A 144 6.10 3.27 1.94
C THR A 144 4.79 4.08 1.98
N GLY A 145 4.79 5.38 1.68
CA GLY A 145 3.52 6.11 1.44
C GLY A 145 2.69 6.43 2.69
N PHE A 146 3.35 6.70 3.82
CA PHE A 146 2.74 7.01 5.12
C PHE A 146 2.07 8.40 5.23
N GLY A 147 1.91 9.12 4.11
CA GLY A 147 1.49 10.53 4.11
C GLY A 147 0.10 10.82 4.70
N ILE A 148 -0.75 9.80 4.82
CA ILE A 148 -2.06 9.89 5.50
C ILE A 148 -2.24 8.86 6.61
N ALA A 149 -1.18 8.15 6.97
CA ALA A 149 -1.26 7.14 8.02
C ALA A 149 -1.65 7.81 9.34
N SER A 150 -2.41 7.13 10.20
CA SER A 150 -2.77 7.69 11.50
C SER A 150 -2.55 6.68 12.60
N ARG A 151 -2.38 7.17 13.82
CA ARG A 151 -2.49 6.33 15.01
C ARG A 151 -3.96 5.90 15.14
N LEU A 152 -4.20 4.68 15.61
CA LEU A 152 -5.52 4.19 15.96
C LEU A 152 -6.15 5.20 16.93
N PRO A 153 -7.39 5.64 16.69
CA PRO A 153 -8.05 6.55 17.61
C PRO A 153 -8.10 5.89 19.00
N ARG A 154 -7.65 6.62 20.04
CA ARG A 154 -7.92 6.20 21.43
C ARG A 154 -9.39 6.39 21.81
N ASP A 155 -10.11 7.23 21.05
CA ASP A 155 -11.56 7.46 21.12
C ASP A 155 -12.08 7.99 19.78
N HIS A 156 -13.39 7.84 19.54
CA HIS A 156 -14.12 8.22 18.31
C HIS A 156 -13.70 9.57 17.72
N GLN A 157 -12.74 9.56 16.80
CA GLN A 157 -12.43 10.72 15.98
C GLN A 157 -13.51 10.87 14.91
N THR A 158 -14.01 12.10 14.77
CA THR A 158 -14.84 12.51 13.65
C THR A 158 -14.11 12.17 12.35
N PRO A 159 -14.75 11.52 11.36
CA PRO A 159 -14.14 11.34 10.06
C PRO A 159 -13.78 12.74 9.52
N GLU A 160 -12.50 13.01 9.33
CA GLU A 160 -12.11 14.14 8.49
C GLU A 160 -12.73 13.93 7.10
N PRO A 161 -13.09 15.00 6.37
CA PRO A 161 -13.51 14.87 4.99
C PRO A 161 -12.50 13.98 4.26
N ALA A 162 -12.99 12.96 3.53
CA ALA A 162 -12.10 12.06 2.82
C ALA A 162 -11.14 12.91 1.97
N GLU A 163 -9.86 12.94 2.34
CA GLU A 163 -8.84 13.54 1.49
C GLU A 163 -8.79 12.67 0.24
N VAL A 164 -9.47 13.12 -0.80
CA VAL A 164 -9.49 12.43 -2.08
C VAL A 164 -8.12 12.62 -2.72
N ILE A 165 -7.22 11.67 -2.48
CA ILE A 165 -5.98 11.56 -3.24
C ILE A 165 -6.36 11.06 -4.64
N ALA A 166 -6.14 11.90 -5.64
CA ALA A 166 -6.29 11.52 -7.04
C ALA A 166 -5.42 10.29 -7.33
N GLY A 167 -6.01 9.22 -7.88
CA GLY A 167 -5.30 7.96 -8.17
C GLY A 167 -5.35 6.89 -7.06
N THR A 168 -5.75 7.22 -5.83
CA THR A 168 -5.88 6.23 -4.72
C THR A 168 -7.30 5.66 -4.59
N LEU A 169 -8.31 6.34 -5.17
CA LEU A 169 -9.71 5.98 -5.01
C LEU A 169 -10.03 4.52 -5.34
N ALA A 170 -9.33 3.91 -6.29
CA ALA A 170 -9.53 2.52 -6.69
C ALA A 170 -9.29 1.49 -5.57
N TYR A 171 -8.51 1.86 -4.54
CA TYR A 171 -8.14 1.00 -3.42
C TYR A 171 -8.83 1.42 -2.11
N MET A 172 -9.64 2.48 -2.12
CA MET A 172 -10.21 3.07 -0.92
C MET A 172 -11.19 2.12 -0.23
N ALA A 173 -11.05 1.98 1.10
CA ALA A 173 -12.02 1.20 1.87
C ALA A 173 -13.39 1.90 1.95
N PRO A 174 -14.50 1.15 2.01
CA PRO A 174 -15.85 1.74 1.99
C PRO A 174 -16.08 2.77 3.11
N GLU A 175 -15.57 2.52 4.31
CA GLU A 175 -15.66 3.42 5.47
C GLU A 175 -14.81 4.69 5.33
N GLN A 176 -13.75 4.67 4.52
CA GLN A 176 -12.95 5.87 4.24
C GLN A 176 -13.69 6.88 3.36
N THR A 177 -14.77 6.48 2.69
CA THR A 177 -15.60 7.39 1.88
C THR A 177 -16.42 8.36 2.73
N GLY A 178 -16.50 8.15 4.04
CA GLY A 178 -17.40 8.90 4.94
C GLY A 178 -18.89 8.61 4.72
N ARG A 179 -19.25 7.69 3.80
CA ARG A 179 -20.63 7.29 3.51
C ARG A 179 -21.11 6.10 4.35
N MET A 180 -20.22 5.49 5.11
CA MET A 180 -20.56 4.46 6.09
C MET A 180 -20.64 5.10 7.47
N ASN A 181 -21.65 4.72 8.27
CA ASN A 181 -21.69 5.09 9.69
C ASN A 181 -20.73 4.20 10.51
N ARG A 182 -19.44 4.20 10.12
CA ARG A 182 -18.38 3.36 10.68
C ARG A 182 -17.05 4.12 10.68
N SER A 183 -16.29 3.96 11.76
CA SER A 183 -14.95 4.53 11.88
C SER A 183 -13.91 3.75 11.06
N ILE A 184 -12.87 4.44 10.61
CA ILE A 184 -11.70 3.84 9.97
C ILE A 184 -10.85 3.13 11.03
N ASP A 185 -10.47 1.88 10.76
CA ASP A 185 -9.56 1.10 11.58
C ASP A 185 -8.62 0.23 10.72
N SER A 186 -7.84 -0.67 11.33
CA SER A 186 -6.91 -1.55 10.63
C SER A 186 -7.57 -2.43 9.55
N ARG A 187 -8.88 -2.68 9.63
CA ARG A 187 -9.64 -3.47 8.64
C ARG A 187 -9.90 -2.68 7.36
N SER A 188 -9.72 -1.35 7.37
CA SER A 188 -9.69 -0.53 6.16
C SER A 188 -8.47 -0.88 5.31
N ASP A 189 -7.28 -0.97 5.92
CA ASP A 189 -6.05 -1.40 5.22
C ASP A 189 -6.19 -2.82 4.66
N LEU A 190 -6.89 -3.71 5.36
CA LEU A 190 -7.12 -5.08 4.89
C LEU A 190 -8.05 -5.13 3.67
N TYR A 191 -9.06 -4.25 3.60
CA TYR A 191 -9.89 -4.14 2.40
C TYR A 191 -9.06 -3.66 1.20
N SER A 192 -8.26 -2.61 1.39
CA SER A 192 -7.37 -2.06 0.36
C SER A 192 -6.32 -3.07 -0.10
N LEU A 193 -5.79 -3.89 0.82
CA LEU A 193 -4.94 -5.03 0.48
C LEU A 193 -5.72 -6.09 -0.33
N GLY A 194 -7.00 -6.29 -0.05
CA GLY A 194 -7.89 -7.13 -0.85
C GLY A 194 -8.01 -6.65 -2.30
N ILE A 195 -8.10 -5.34 -2.53
CA ILE A 195 -8.11 -4.77 -3.89
C ILE A 195 -6.77 -5.04 -4.58
N THR A 196 -5.66 -4.82 -3.87
CA THR A 196 -4.30 -5.12 -4.36
C THR A 196 -4.17 -6.60 -4.73
N PHE A 197 -4.64 -7.52 -3.90
CA PHE A 197 -4.60 -8.96 -4.19
C PHE A 197 -5.49 -9.35 -5.36
N TYR A 198 -6.64 -8.70 -5.50
CA TYR A 198 -7.52 -8.91 -6.64
C TYR A 198 -6.80 -8.53 -7.93
N GLU A 199 -6.21 -7.33 -7.98
CA GLU A 199 -5.47 -6.86 -9.15
C GLU A 199 -4.28 -7.76 -9.48
N MET A 200 -3.53 -8.21 -8.47
CA MET A 200 -2.43 -9.16 -8.67
C MET A 200 -2.87 -10.46 -9.34
N LEU A 201 -4.01 -11.02 -8.94
CA LEU A 201 -4.48 -12.32 -9.43
C LEU A 201 -5.30 -12.22 -10.71
N ALA A 202 -5.98 -11.11 -10.96
CA ALA A 202 -6.79 -10.89 -12.16
C ALA A 202 -6.03 -10.15 -13.26
N GLY A 203 -4.96 -9.43 -12.93
CA GLY A 203 -4.33 -8.45 -13.83
C GLY A 203 -5.14 -7.18 -14.01
N GLU A 204 -6.32 -7.06 -13.38
CA GLU A 204 -7.21 -5.91 -13.48
C GLU A 204 -7.87 -5.62 -12.12
N LEU A 205 -8.27 -4.36 -11.89
CA LEU A 205 -9.00 -3.97 -10.70
C LEU A 205 -10.40 -4.65 -10.63
N PRO A 206 -10.94 -4.89 -9.43
CA PRO A 206 -12.27 -5.47 -9.25
C PRO A 206 -13.41 -4.56 -9.75
N PHE A 207 -13.13 -3.27 -9.89
CA PHE A 207 -14.08 -2.26 -10.36
C PHE A 207 -13.40 -1.35 -11.38
N ALA A 208 -14.21 -0.76 -12.24
CA ALA A 208 -13.84 0.33 -13.12
C ALA A 208 -14.81 1.49 -12.86
N ALA A 209 -14.29 2.71 -12.87
CA ALA A 209 -15.05 3.92 -12.69
C ALA A 209 -14.36 5.10 -13.37
N ASN A 210 -15.16 6.04 -13.88
CA ASN A 210 -14.70 7.18 -14.65
C ASN A 210 -14.57 8.47 -13.82
N ASP A 211 -15.21 8.50 -12.66
CA ASP A 211 -15.20 9.65 -11.77
C ASP A 211 -15.16 9.24 -10.27
N PRO A 212 -14.85 10.18 -9.36
CA PRO A 212 -14.76 9.88 -7.94
C PRO A 212 -16.04 9.36 -7.29
N MET A 213 -17.22 9.80 -7.74
CA MET A 213 -18.49 9.36 -7.18
C MET A 213 -18.82 7.93 -7.60
N GLU A 214 -18.46 7.55 -8.83
CA GLU A 214 -18.58 6.17 -9.30
C GLU A 214 -17.63 5.24 -8.52
N TRP A 215 -16.39 5.67 -8.21
CA TRP A 215 -15.50 4.92 -7.31
C TRP A 215 -16.10 4.71 -5.91
N ILE A 216 -16.64 5.76 -5.31
CA ILE A 216 -17.33 5.68 -4.01
C ILE A 216 -18.49 4.68 -4.10
N HIS A 217 -19.31 4.75 -5.15
CA HIS A 217 -20.42 3.81 -5.35
C HIS A 217 -19.92 2.36 -5.48
N CYS A 218 -18.83 2.13 -6.21
CA CYS A 218 -18.23 0.81 -6.36
C CYS A 218 -17.80 0.23 -5.00
N HIS A 219 -17.14 1.05 -4.18
CA HIS A 219 -16.68 0.59 -2.89
C HIS A 219 -17.81 0.44 -1.87
N VAL A 220 -18.83 1.29 -1.88
CA VAL A 220 -19.95 1.20 -0.92
C VAL A 220 -20.95 0.10 -1.27
N ALA A 221 -21.30 -0.06 -2.55
CA ALA A 221 -22.47 -0.86 -2.94
C ALA A 221 -22.17 -2.03 -3.89
N ARG A 222 -21.17 -1.92 -4.78
CA ARG A 222 -20.93 -2.97 -5.79
C ARG A 222 -20.15 -4.13 -5.20
N ARG A 223 -20.64 -5.35 -5.45
CA ARG A 223 -19.90 -6.58 -5.17
C ARG A 223 -18.99 -6.91 -6.36
N PRO A 224 -17.70 -7.21 -6.14
CA PRO A 224 -16.83 -7.62 -7.23
C PRO A 224 -17.16 -9.05 -7.67
N ALA A 225 -16.85 -9.36 -8.94
CA ALA A 225 -16.94 -10.74 -9.43
C ALA A 225 -15.92 -11.60 -8.68
N PRO A 226 -16.25 -12.83 -8.24
CA PRO A 226 -15.26 -13.72 -7.66
C PRO A 226 -14.12 -14.05 -8.62
N LEU A 227 -12.87 -14.07 -8.13
CA LEU A 227 -11.69 -14.33 -8.97
C LEU A 227 -11.75 -15.68 -9.69
N PHE A 228 -12.31 -16.73 -9.04
CA PHE A 228 -12.42 -18.05 -9.66
C PHE A 228 -13.37 -18.07 -10.88
N GLU A 229 -14.30 -17.11 -10.99
CA GLU A 229 -15.17 -16.95 -12.17
C GLU A 229 -14.44 -16.20 -13.30
N LYS A 230 -13.49 -15.33 -12.94
CA LYS A 230 -12.68 -14.53 -13.88
C LYS A 230 -11.48 -15.28 -14.42
N SER A 231 -10.86 -16.11 -13.60
CA SER A 231 -9.71 -16.92 -13.97
C SER A 231 -9.78 -18.30 -13.32
N GLN A 232 -9.89 -19.32 -14.16
CA GLN A 232 -9.88 -20.72 -13.70
C GLN A 232 -8.51 -21.15 -13.14
N THR A 233 -7.46 -20.36 -13.36
CA THR A 233 -6.13 -20.61 -12.77
C THR A 233 -6.04 -20.14 -11.33
N VAL A 234 -7.01 -19.35 -10.83
CA VAL A 234 -7.04 -18.92 -9.44
C VAL A 234 -7.82 -19.93 -8.61
N PRO A 235 -7.19 -20.57 -7.62
CA PRO A 235 -7.86 -21.52 -6.75
C PRO A 235 -9.01 -20.89 -5.98
N ARG A 236 -10.07 -21.67 -5.79
CA ARG A 236 -11.26 -21.23 -5.06
C ARG A 236 -10.92 -20.70 -3.67
N GLN A 237 -9.99 -21.34 -2.97
CA GLN A 237 -9.57 -20.92 -1.63
C GLN A 237 -8.92 -19.54 -1.65
N LEU A 238 -8.11 -19.21 -2.66
CA LEU A 238 -7.52 -17.87 -2.78
C LEU A 238 -8.57 -16.84 -3.17
N SER A 239 -9.48 -17.19 -4.09
CA SER A 239 -10.62 -16.33 -4.37
C SER A 239 -11.45 -16.06 -3.11
N ASP A 240 -11.72 -17.06 -2.29
CA ASP A 240 -12.52 -16.90 -1.07
C ASP A 240 -11.80 -15.99 -0.05
N ILE A 241 -10.47 -16.08 0.07
CA ILE A 241 -9.66 -15.18 0.90
C ILE A 241 -9.78 -13.73 0.42
N VAL A 242 -9.59 -13.49 -0.89
CA VAL A 242 -9.68 -12.13 -1.47
C VAL A 242 -11.10 -11.58 -1.32
N MET A 243 -12.12 -12.38 -1.62
CA MET A 243 -13.52 -11.96 -1.49
C MET A 243 -13.90 -11.66 -0.04
N LYS A 244 -13.30 -12.35 0.93
CA LYS A 244 -13.46 -12.03 2.35
C LYS A 244 -12.84 -10.69 2.72
N LEU A 245 -11.66 -10.34 2.18
CA LEU A 245 -11.06 -9.01 2.37
C LEU A 245 -11.96 -7.90 1.78
N LEU A 246 -12.61 -8.19 0.65
CA LEU A 246 -13.47 -7.25 -0.09
C LEU A 246 -14.91 -7.18 0.42
N ALA A 247 -15.24 -7.83 1.53
CA ALA A 247 -16.55 -7.72 2.16
C ALA A 247 -16.84 -6.25 2.54
N LYS A 248 -18.06 -5.77 2.30
CA LYS A 248 -18.40 -4.36 2.58
C LYS A 248 -18.57 -4.13 4.07
N THR A 249 -19.18 -5.09 4.76
CA THR A 249 -19.31 -5.15 6.21
C THR A 249 -17.96 -5.47 6.85
N VAL A 250 -17.49 -4.61 7.75
CA VAL A 250 -16.17 -4.74 8.40
C VAL A 250 -16.05 -6.00 9.25
N GLU A 251 -17.14 -6.46 9.85
CA GLU A 251 -17.19 -7.68 10.67
C GLU A 251 -17.04 -8.97 9.85
N GLU A 252 -17.37 -8.93 8.57
CA GLU A 252 -17.24 -10.08 7.66
C GLU A 252 -15.82 -10.25 7.12
N ARG A 253 -14.99 -9.20 7.24
CA ARG A 253 -13.60 -9.20 6.78
C ARG A 253 -12.69 -10.02 7.71
N TYR A 254 -11.44 -10.17 7.30
CA TYR A 254 -10.39 -10.51 8.27
C TYR A 254 -10.31 -9.42 9.34
N GLN A 255 -10.27 -9.85 10.61
CA GLN A 255 -10.20 -8.91 11.73
C GLN A 255 -8.76 -8.49 12.03
N THR A 256 -7.76 -9.26 11.59
CA THR A 256 -6.33 -8.94 11.76
C THR A 256 -5.52 -9.38 10.54
N ALA A 257 -4.42 -8.66 10.28
CA ALA A 257 -3.46 -9.05 9.24
C ALA A 257 -2.77 -10.40 9.56
N ALA A 258 -2.60 -10.72 10.85
CA ALA A 258 -2.08 -12.02 11.29
C ALA A 258 -3.01 -13.19 10.90
N GLY A 259 -4.33 -13.00 11.03
CA GLY A 259 -5.32 -14.00 10.58
C GLY A 259 -5.25 -14.24 9.07
N LEU A 260 -5.15 -13.17 8.28
CA LEU A 260 -4.94 -13.25 6.83
C LEU A 260 -3.64 -13.98 6.50
N GLN A 261 -2.53 -13.61 7.14
CA GLN A 261 -1.22 -14.20 6.92
C GLN A 261 -1.24 -15.72 7.18
N ALA A 262 -1.90 -16.15 8.25
CA ALA A 262 -2.01 -17.56 8.61
C ALA A 262 -2.75 -18.40 7.55
N ASP A 263 -3.83 -17.84 6.97
CA ASP A 263 -4.59 -18.52 5.92
C ASP A 263 -3.82 -18.56 4.59
N LEU A 264 -3.11 -17.49 4.22
CA LEU A 264 -2.21 -17.50 3.05
C LEU A 264 -1.08 -18.54 3.20
N GLN A 265 -0.45 -18.62 4.38
CA GLN A 265 0.56 -19.64 4.68
C GLN A 265 -0.02 -21.07 4.63
N ARG A 266 -1.28 -21.25 5.02
CA ARG A 266 -1.97 -22.53 4.91
C ARG A 266 -2.18 -22.92 3.45
N CYS A 267 -2.60 -21.99 2.60
CA CYS A 267 -2.70 -22.23 1.16
C CYS A 267 -1.33 -22.60 0.55
N ARG A 268 -0.28 -21.86 0.90
CA ARG A 268 1.09 -22.15 0.42
C ARG A 268 1.59 -23.53 0.83
N ARG A 269 1.36 -23.95 2.08
CA ARG A 269 1.78 -25.28 2.58
C ARG A 269 1.01 -26.43 1.94
N ARG A 270 -0.27 -26.23 1.63
CA ARG A 270 -1.11 -27.26 1.02
C ARG A 270 -0.87 -27.43 -0.47
N GLY A 271 0.01 -26.62 -1.07
CA GLY A 271 0.26 -26.63 -2.51
C GLY A 271 -1.05 -26.43 -3.27
N VAL A 272 -1.90 -25.51 -2.80
CA VAL A 272 -3.10 -25.12 -3.55
C VAL A 272 -2.60 -24.71 -4.94
N PRO A 273 -2.94 -25.47 -6.00
CA PRO A 273 -2.25 -25.40 -7.29
C PRO A 273 -2.40 -24.04 -7.96
#